data_AF-V5HBY1-F1
#
_entry.id   AF-V5HBY1-F1
#
_cell.length_a   1.000
_cell.length_b   1.000
_cell.length_c   1.000
_cell.angle_alpha   90.00
_cell.angle_beta   90.00
_cell.angle_gamma   90.00
#
_symmetry.space_group_name_H-M   'P 1'
#
loop_
_entity.id
_entity.type
_entity.pdbx_description
1 polymer ?
#
loop_
_entity_poly.entity_id
_entity_poly.type
_entity_poly.pdbx_seq_one_letter_code
_entity_poly.pdbx_strand_id
1 'polypeptide(L)'
;MQLHFGLIGSTVLLPSTLLTLINILSNKSRMSTNLFLKSHTFYLLYRSEKSDTKLGGESKCFQMRYYEAGRGKEEFLTQLLFRDNSTGQMDVYSIVIVLEKSNESLKYYDRLVAQNHIATRYEIYDLLYTDYHTCFTLRRISRTNPF
;
A
#
# COMPACT_ATOMS: atom_id res chain seq x y z
N MET A 1 12.74 3.32 -1.94
CA MET A 1 12.21 2.77 -0.69
C MET A 1 11.23 1.63 -0.95
N GLN A 2 11.31 0.56 -0.16
CA GLN A 2 10.34 -0.55 -0.11
C GLN A 2 9.57 -0.56 1.23
N LEU A 3 8.28 -0.89 1.17
CA LEU A 3 7.35 -0.98 2.29
C LEU A 3 6.65 -2.35 2.26
N HIS A 4 6.59 -3.04 3.40
CA HIS A 4 5.86 -4.31 3.54
C HIS A 4 4.70 -4.17 4.51
N PHE A 5 3.51 -4.52 4.04
CA PHE A 5 2.27 -4.48 4.79
C PHE A 5 1.71 -5.89 5.03
N GLY A 6 1.09 -6.11 6.18
CA GLY A 6 0.42 -7.39 6.49
C GLY A 6 -0.69 -7.26 7.54
N LEU A 7 -1.57 -8.25 7.63
CA LEU A 7 -2.53 -8.40 8.73
C LEU A 7 -1.81 -8.90 10.00
N ILE A 8 -2.40 -8.66 11.18
CA ILE A 8 -1.87 -9.22 12.44
C ILE A 8 -1.88 -10.75 12.35
N GLY A 9 -0.72 -11.37 12.58
CA GLY A 9 -0.54 -12.83 12.51
C GLY A 9 -0.15 -13.37 11.12
N SER A 10 -0.01 -12.52 10.10
CA SER A 10 0.51 -12.94 8.78
C SER A 10 2.00 -13.23 8.82
N THR A 11 2.41 -14.39 8.31
CA THR A 11 3.82 -14.72 8.08
C THR A 11 4.39 -13.85 6.96
N VAL A 12 5.42 -13.05 7.27
CA VAL A 12 6.13 -12.23 6.29
C VAL A 12 7.06 -13.13 5.47
N LEU A 13 6.61 -13.57 4.30
CA LEU A 13 7.50 -14.15 3.30
C LEU A 13 8.19 -13.02 2.55
N LEU A 14 9.39 -12.64 2.99
CA LEU A 14 10.30 -11.88 2.16
C LEU A 14 10.62 -12.72 0.92
N PRO A 15 10.53 -12.18 -0.31
CA PRO A 15 10.70 -12.97 -1.52
C PRO A 15 12.18 -13.35 -1.69
N SER A 16 12.59 -14.46 -1.09
CA SER A 16 13.96 -14.99 -1.17
C SER A 16 14.06 -16.26 -2.03
N THR A 17 12.94 -16.80 -2.56
CA THR A 17 12.95 -18.06 -3.31
C THR A 17 12.26 -17.97 -4.68
N LEU A 18 12.87 -18.64 -5.66
CA LEU A 18 12.44 -18.72 -7.07
C LEU A 18 11.01 -19.28 -7.22
N LEU A 19 10.59 -20.16 -6.31
CA LEU A 19 9.25 -20.76 -6.29
C LEU A 19 8.16 -19.74 -5.91
N THR A 20 8.48 -18.82 -5.00
CA THR A 20 7.60 -17.70 -4.63
C THR A 20 7.43 -16.78 -5.84
N LEU A 21 8.52 -16.50 -6.57
CA LEU A 21 8.51 -15.70 -7.80
C LEU A 21 7.59 -16.27 -8.89
N ILE A 22 7.58 -17.60 -9.07
CA ILE A 22 6.73 -18.28 -10.07
C ILE A 22 5.24 -18.20 -9.69
N ASN A 23 4.89 -18.38 -8.41
CA ASN A 23 3.50 -18.21 -7.94
C ASN A 23 3.03 -16.76 -8.03
N ILE A 24 3.92 -15.78 -7.80
CA ILE A 24 3.66 -14.35 -7.99
C ILE A 24 3.34 -14.02 -9.45
N LEU A 25 4.10 -14.61 -10.38
CA LEU A 25 3.91 -14.40 -11.82
C LEU A 25 2.65 -15.11 -12.33
N SER A 26 2.29 -16.28 -11.79
CA SER A 26 1.09 -17.02 -12.16
C SER A 26 -0.21 -16.37 -11.64
N ASN A 27 -0.18 -15.72 -10.47
CA ASN A 27 -1.39 -15.18 -9.83
C ASN A 27 -1.67 -13.70 -10.17
N LYS A 28 -0.76 -13.05 -10.90
CA LYS A 28 -0.94 -11.69 -11.46
C LYS A 28 -2.20 -11.53 -12.32
N SER A 29 -2.83 -12.61 -12.79
CA SER A 29 -4.05 -12.55 -13.60
C SER A 29 -5.35 -12.43 -12.79
N ARG A 30 -5.33 -12.52 -11.45
CA ARG A 30 -6.53 -12.38 -10.61
C ARG A 30 -6.44 -11.18 -9.66
N MET A 31 -6.94 -10.06 -10.18
CA MET A 31 -7.50 -8.87 -9.51
C MET A 31 -6.82 -8.40 -8.21
N SER A 32 -5.97 -7.37 -8.35
CA SER A 32 -5.48 -6.50 -7.27
C SER A 32 -6.61 -5.91 -6.40
N THR A 33 -7.83 -5.80 -6.95
CA THR A 33 -9.00 -5.29 -6.22
C THR A 33 -9.42 -6.20 -5.05
N ASN A 34 -9.14 -7.51 -5.08
CA ASN A 34 -9.48 -8.43 -3.99
C ASN A 34 -8.88 -8.01 -2.65
N LEU A 35 -7.69 -7.39 -2.68
CA LEU A 35 -7.02 -6.85 -1.50
C LEU A 35 -7.87 -5.77 -0.79
N PHE A 36 -8.74 -5.10 -1.53
CA PHE A 36 -9.52 -3.94 -1.09
C PHE A 36 -11.04 -4.16 -1.07
N LEU A 37 -11.53 -5.38 -1.37
CA LEU A 37 -12.98 -5.69 -1.42
C LEU A 37 -13.66 -5.74 -0.05
N LYS A 38 -12.88 -5.92 1.03
CA LYS A 38 -13.38 -5.88 2.41
C LYS A 38 -12.53 -4.89 3.20
N SER A 39 -13.16 -4.22 4.16
CA SER A 39 -12.43 -3.34 5.07
C SER A 39 -11.40 -4.17 5.85
N HIS A 40 -10.14 -3.92 5.56
CA HIS A 40 -9.00 -4.51 6.24
C HIS A 40 -8.09 -3.40 6.76
N THR A 41 -7.51 -3.66 7.93
CA THR A 41 -6.42 -2.86 8.49
C THR A 41 -5.12 -3.59 8.25
N PHE A 42 -4.27 -3.03 7.40
CA PHE A 42 -2.92 -3.52 7.17
C PHE A 42 -1.93 -2.75 8.03
N TYR A 43 -0.99 -3.47 8.62
CA TYR A 43 0.05 -2.94 9.47
C TYR A 43 1.33 -2.86 8.66
N LEU A 44 2.05 -1.75 8.79
CA LEU A 44 3.38 -1.67 8.19
C LEU A 44 4.38 -2.44 9.06
N LEU A 45 4.89 -3.53 8.52
CA LEU A 45 5.76 -4.47 9.22
C LEU A 45 7.23 -4.17 8.99
N TYR A 46 7.57 -3.63 7.80
CA TYR A 46 8.95 -3.30 7.46
C TYR A 46 9.04 -2.11 6.49
N ARG A 47 10.07 -1.28 6.70
CA ARG A 47 10.54 -0.24 5.78
C ARG A 47 12.01 -0.46 5.48
N SER A 48 12.40 -0.33 4.21
CA SER A 48 13.82 -0.39 3.83
C SER A 48 14.61 0.86 4.27
N GLU A 49 13.92 1.99 4.45
CA GLU A 49 14.50 3.30 4.77
C GLU A 49 13.77 3.83 6.00
N LYS A 50 14.44 3.83 7.16
CA LYS A 50 13.82 4.15 8.45
C LYS A 50 13.48 5.64 8.59
N SER A 51 14.29 6.50 7.98
CA SER A 51 14.19 7.96 8.03
C SER A 51 13.23 8.55 6.99
N ASP A 52 12.50 7.71 6.25
CA ASP A 52 11.55 8.23 5.28
C ASP A 52 10.40 8.91 6.01
N THR A 53 10.17 10.19 5.69
CA THR A 53 9.16 11.04 6.34
C THR A 53 7.78 10.94 5.68
N LYS A 54 7.66 10.27 4.52
CA LYS A 54 6.40 10.19 3.80
C LYS A 54 5.57 8.96 4.18
N LEU A 55 4.25 9.01 3.92
CA LEU A 55 3.26 8.08 4.49
C LEU A 55 3.49 7.81 6.00
N GLY A 56 3.33 8.86 6.82
CA GLY A 56 3.41 8.77 8.28
C GLY A 56 4.84 8.76 8.86
N GLY A 57 5.86 8.92 8.04
CA GLY A 57 7.23 9.19 8.49
C GLY A 57 7.88 8.15 9.39
N GLU A 58 8.72 8.57 10.34
CA GLU A 58 9.33 7.70 11.37
C GLU A 58 8.32 7.21 12.43
N SER A 59 7.03 7.54 12.29
CA SER A 59 6.00 7.23 13.27
C SER A 59 5.83 5.72 13.47
N LYS A 60 5.65 5.33 14.73
CA LYS A 60 5.41 3.95 15.13
C LYS A 60 3.96 3.57 14.88
N CYS A 61 3.70 2.25 14.84
CA CYS A 61 2.33 1.70 14.77
C CYS A 61 1.55 2.15 13.53
N PHE A 62 2.24 2.32 12.39
CA PHE A 62 1.59 2.72 11.15
C PHE A 62 0.62 1.64 10.66
N GLN A 63 -0.60 2.09 10.37
CA GLN A 63 -1.71 1.28 9.90
C GLN A 63 -2.32 1.95 8.68
N MET A 64 -2.74 1.13 7.73
CA MET A 64 -3.49 1.54 6.57
C MET A 64 -4.82 0.79 6.56
N ARG A 65 -5.91 1.53 6.68
CA ARG A 65 -7.26 0.98 6.76
C ARG A 65 -8.07 1.40 5.54
N TYR A 66 -8.48 0.42 4.76
CA TYR A 66 -9.45 0.62 3.67
C TYR A 66 -10.85 0.54 4.24
N TYR A 67 -11.73 1.48 3.92
CA TYR A 67 -13.10 1.47 4.46
C TYR A 67 -14.19 1.59 3.41
N GLU A 68 -13.88 2.05 2.19
CA GLU A 68 -14.87 2.15 1.12
C GLU A 68 -14.20 2.10 -0.25
N ALA A 69 -14.86 1.46 -1.22
CA ALA A 69 -14.52 1.60 -2.64
C ALA A 69 -15.30 2.79 -3.21
N GLY A 70 -14.58 3.74 -3.82
CA GLY A 70 -15.17 4.94 -4.43
C GLY A 70 -16.09 4.61 -5.60
N ARG A 71 -16.64 5.67 -6.23
CA ARG A 71 -17.56 5.51 -7.37
C ARG A 71 -16.88 4.89 -8.60
N GLY A 72 -15.54 4.97 -8.69
CA GLY A 72 -14.71 4.18 -9.61
C GLY A 72 -14.24 2.87 -8.96
N LYS A 73 -14.26 1.77 -9.70
CA LYS A 73 -13.88 0.42 -9.19
C LYS A 73 -12.39 0.32 -8.79
N GLU A 74 -11.60 1.33 -9.11
CA GLU A 74 -10.17 1.44 -8.85
C GLU A 74 -9.80 2.44 -7.75
N GLU A 75 -10.78 3.13 -7.15
CA GLU A 75 -10.54 4.14 -6.11
C GLU A 75 -10.93 3.59 -4.73
N PHE A 76 -10.07 3.77 -3.74
CA PHE A 76 -10.24 3.22 -2.40
C PHE A 76 -10.03 4.29 -1.35
N LEU A 77 -11.08 4.61 -0.61
CA LEU A 77 -10.99 5.50 0.53
C LEU A 77 -10.25 4.81 1.65
N THR A 78 -9.19 5.47 2.10
CA THR A 78 -8.17 4.88 2.96
C THR A 78 -7.85 5.84 4.10
N GLN A 79 -7.79 5.33 5.31
CA GLN A 79 -7.24 6.02 6.47
C GLN A 79 -5.83 5.52 6.73
N LEU A 80 -4.91 6.45 6.88
CA LEU A 80 -3.59 6.21 7.45
C LEU A 80 -3.67 6.54 8.92
N LEU A 81 -3.28 5.62 9.78
CA LEU A 81 -3.22 5.83 11.21
C LEU A 81 -1.79 5.60 11.68
N PHE A 82 -1.26 6.50 12.49
CA PHE A 82 0.08 6.35 13.05
C PHE A 82 0.14 7.05 14.40
N ARG A 83 1.07 6.59 15.25
CA ARG A 83 1.26 7.19 16.56
C ARG A 83 2.14 8.42 16.42
N ASP A 84 1.61 9.59 16.79
CA ASP A 84 2.38 10.81 16.88
C ASP A 84 3.45 10.67 17.97
N ASN A 85 4.69 11.01 17.61
CA ASN A 85 5.83 10.81 18.51
C ASN A 85 5.88 11.86 19.64
N SER A 86 5.20 13.01 19.49
CA SER A 86 5.24 14.11 20.45
C SER A 86 4.17 14.00 21.53
N THR A 87 2.94 13.70 21.12
CA THR A 87 1.75 13.58 21.96
C THR A 87 1.50 12.14 22.39
N GLY A 88 2.06 11.17 21.66
CA GLY A 88 1.80 9.75 21.86
C GLY A 88 0.41 9.29 21.44
N GLN A 89 -0.43 10.17 20.89
CA GLN A 89 -1.78 9.89 20.42
C GLN A 89 -1.77 9.28 19.01
N MET A 90 -2.91 8.72 18.59
CA MET A 90 -3.08 8.21 17.23
C MET A 90 -3.60 9.32 16.33
N ASP A 91 -2.80 9.70 15.34
CA ASP A 91 -3.21 10.59 14.26
C ASP A 91 -3.88 9.79 13.15
N VAL A 92 -4.86 10.43 12.49
CA VAL A 92 -5.62 9.84 11.40
C VAL A 92 -5.60 10.77 10.20
N TYR A 93 -5.16 10.26 9.04
CA TYR A 93 -5.11 11.00 7.79
C TYR A 93 -5.90 10.27 6.70
N SER A 94 -6.83 10.97 6.05
CA SER A 94 -7.67 10.38 5.00
C SER A 94 -7.08 10.63 3.61
N ILE A 95 -6.91 9.58 2.82
CA ILE A 95 -6.42 9.60 1.45
C ILE A 95 -7.31 8.75 0.53
N VAL A 96 -7.10 8.91 -0.77
CA VAL A 96 -7.64 8.04 -1.81
C VAL A 96 -6.49 7.24 -2.42
N ILE A 97 -6.61 5.92 -2.47
CA ILE A 97 -5.70 5.06 -3.22
C ILE A 97 -6.35 4.74 -4.56
N VAL A 98 -5.67 5.08 -5.66
CA VAL A 98 -6.10 4.76 -7.01
C VAL A 98 -5.20 3.66 -7.58
N LEU A 99 -5.80 2.59 -8.09
CA LEU A 99 -5.06 1.54 -8.77
C LEU A 99 -4.84 1.91 -10.24
N GLU A 100 -3.58 1.94 -10.66
CA GLU A 100 -3.18 2.24 -12.03
C GLU A 100 -2.37 1.09 -12.64
N LYS A 101 -2.28 1.09 -13.97
CA LYS A 101 -1.38 0.21 -14.71
C LYS A 101 -0.14 1.00 -15.13
N SER A 102 1.03 0.42 -14.97
CA SER A 102 2.28 0.99 -15.48
C SER A 102 2.34 1.00 -17.01
N ASN A 103 1.59 0.09 -17.64
CA ASN A 103 1.45 -0.06 -19.08
C ASN A 103 0.03 -0.57 -19.39
N GLU A 104 -0.65 0.06 -20.35
CA GLU A 104 -2.04 -0.27 -20.73
C GLU A 104 -2.21 -1.72 -21.20
N SER A 105 -1.15 -2.32 -21.74
CA SER A 105 -1.15 -3.72 -22.19
C SER A 105 -1.24 -4.73 -21.03
N LEU A 106 -1.01 -4.29 -19.78
CA LEU A 106 -1.14 -5.16 -18.61
C LEU A 106 -2.61 -5.51 -18.34
N LYS A 107 -2.86 -6.78 -18.03
CA LYS A 107 -4.19 -7.26 -17.62
C LYS A 107 -4.50 -7.00 -16.14
N TYR A 108 -3.55 -6.44 -15.40
CA TYR A 108 -3.62 -6.23 -13.96
C TYR A 108 -3.08 -4.85 -13.58
N TYR A 109 -3.54 -4.31 -12.45
CA TYR A 109 -3.00 -3.09 -11.87
C TYR A 109 -1.78 -3.42 -11.05
N ASP A 110 -0.69 -2.72 -11.31
CA ASP A 110 0.62 -2.89 -10.68
C ASP A 110 1.13 -1.60 -10.02
N ARG A 111 0.30 -0.55 -10.01
CA ARG A 111 0.60 0.71 -9.34
C ARG A 111 -0.50 1.13 -8.38
N LEU A 112 -0.07 1.70 -7.26
CA LEU A 112 -0.91 2.39 -6.30
C LEU A 112 -0.54 3.87 -6.31
N VAL A 113 -1.53 4.73 -6.54
CA VAL A 113 -1.39 6.18 -6.48
C VAL A 113 -2.12 6.70 -5.25
N ALA A 114 -1.38 7.27 -4.30
CA ALA A 114 -1.95 7.92 -3.13
C ALA A 114 -2.27 9.39 -3.46
N GLN A 115 -3.51 9.78 -3.21
CA GLN A 115 -4.07 11.11 -3.50
C GLN A 115 -4.75 11.69 -2.27
N ASN A 116 -4.83 13.02 -2.16
CA ASN A 116 -5.74 13.65 -1.19
C ASN A 116 -7.17 13.68 -1.73
N HIS A 117 -8.08 14.19 -0.91
CA HIS A 117 -9.48 14.41 -1.23
C HIS A 117 -9.74 15.41 -2.38
N ILE A 118 -8.75 16.23 -2.78
CA ILE A 118 -8.83 17.12 -3.97
C ILE A 118 -8.07 16.53 -5.18
N ALA A 119 -7.86 15.20 -5.20
CA ALA A 119 -7.25 14.43 -6.30
C ALA A 119 -5.85 14.91 -6.73
N THR A 120 -5.14 15.62 -5.85
CA THR A 120 -3.73 15.96 -6.07
C THR A 120 -2.90 14.72 -5.74
N ARG A 121 -2.02 14.30 -6.65
CA ARG A 121 -1.17 13.11 -6.48
C ARG A 121 -0.06 13.40 -5.47
N TYR A 122 0.04 12.57 -4.43
CA TYR A 122 1.10 12.66 -3.42
C TYR A 122 2.23 11.73 -3.78
N GLU A 123 1.91 10.45 -3.96
CA GLU A 123 2.90 9.41 -4.09
C GLU A 123 2.44 8.28 -4.98
N ILE A 124 3.39 7.70 -5.72
CA ILE A 124 3.17 6.59 -6.63
C ILE A 124 4.07 5.44 -6.18
N TYR A 125 3.47 4.26 -6.09
CA TYR A 125 4.09 3.02 -5.66
C TYR A 125 3.90 1.94 -6.71
N ASP A 126 4.98 1.22 -7.03
CA ASP A 126 4.87 -0.07 -7.72
C ASP A 126 4.52 -1.16 -6.70
N LEU A 127 3.58 -2.03 -7.06
CA LEU A 127 3.25 -3.24 -6.32
C LEU A 127 4.25 -4.33 -6.69
N LEU A 128 5.20 -4.61 -5.80
CA LEU A 128 6.21 -5.65 -6.03
C LEU A 128 5.68 -7.06 -5.76
N TYR A 129 4.83 -7.19 -4.75
CA TYR A 129 4.27 -8.46 -4.32
C TYR A 129 2.91 -8.26 -3.64
N THR A 130 2.03 -9.24 -3.75
CA THR A 130 0.85 -9.38 -2.91
C THR A 130 0.39 -10.83 -2.94
N ASP A 131 -0.12 -11.32 -1.82
CA ASP A 131 -0.87 -12.59 -1.77
C ASP A 131 -2.37 -12.39 -2.04
N TYR A 132 -2.78 -11.14 -2.34
CA TYR A 132 -4.15 -10.69 -2.59
C TYR A 132 -5.12 -10.84 -1.41
N HIS A 133 -4.62 -11.17 -0.22
CA HIS A 133 -5.46 -11.52 0.92
C HIS A 133 -4.95 -10.91 2.23
N THR A 134 -3.67 -11.07 2.54
CA THR A 134 -3.14 -10.80 3.87
C THR A 134 -1.90 -9.91 3.86
N CYS A 135 -1.16 -9.79 2.76
CA CYS A 135 0.07 -9.00 2.72
C CYS A 135 0.44 -8.50 1.33
N PHE A 136 1.24 -7.44 1.29
CA PHE A 136 1.77 -6.89 0.06
C PHE A 136 3.01 -6.04 0.28
N THR A 137 3.73 -5.81 -0.81
CA THR A 137 4.99 -5.08 -0.86
C THR A 137 4.90 -3.97 -1.87
N LEU A 138 5.19 -2.76 -1.44
CA LEU A 138 5.22 -1.58 -2.30
C LEU A 138 6.66 -1.08 -2.45
N ARG A 139 6.96 -0.53 -3.62
CA ARG A 139 8.16 0.26 -3.86
C ARG A 139 7.76 1.65 -4.32
N ARG A 140 8.18 2.67 -3.57
CA ARG A 140 7.95 4.06 -3.98
C ARG A 140 8.75 4.37 -5.24
N ILE A 141 8.08 4.96 -6.23
CA ILE A 141 8.70 5.41 -7.48
C ILE A 141 8.69 6.93 -7.65
N SER A 142 7.76 7.65 -6.99
CA SER A 142 7.71 9.11 -7.05
C SER A 142 8.77 9.78 -6.15
N ARG A 143 9.64 10.58 -6.77
CA ARG A 143 10.58 11.53 -6.11
C ARG A 143 9.99 12.94 -5.92
N THR A 144 8.69 13.14 -6.16
CA THR A 144 8.06 14.45 -6.01
C THR A 144 7.96 14.84 -4.53
N ASN A 145 8.34 16.09 -4.21
CA ASN A 145 8.33 16.63 -2.86
C ASN A 145 6.95 16.41 -2.20
N PRO A 146 6.90 15.79 -1.02
CA PRO A 146 5.77 16.03 -0.12
C PRO A 146 5.99 17.46 0.42
N PHE A 147 4.93 18.19 0.72
CA PHE A 147 5.10 19.33 1.63
C PHE A 147 5.49 18.80 3.01
#